data_AF-A0A6I2IFT8-F1
#
_entry.id   AF-A0A6I2IFT8-F1
#
_cell.length_a   1.000
_cell.length_b   1.000
_cell.length_c   1.000
_cell.angle_alpha   90.00
_cell.angle_beta   90.00
_cell.angle_gamma   90.00
#
_symmetry.space_group_name_H-M   'P 1'
#
loop_
_entity.id
_entity.type
_entity.pdbx_description
1 polymer ?
#
loop_
_entity_poly.entity_id
_entity_poly.type
_entity_poly.pdbx_seq_one_letter_code
_entity_poly.pdbx_strand_id
1 'polypeptide(L)' 'MDIFSHQNLTPVSFRRYLNKNEVCHFLRISIPTLNRWIRNCDFPPPQKVGQRIVGWPPEIVKR' A
#
# COMPACT_ATOMS: atom_id res chain seq x y z
N MET A 1 -25.38 6.59 36.12
CA MET A 1 -24.95 7.75 35.31
C MET A 1 -23.54 8.02 35.79
N ASP A 2 -22.46 7.77 35.07
CA ASP A 2 -22.12 7.87 33.63
C ASP A 2 -21.21 6.66 33.29
N ILE A 3 -21.52 5.72 32.38
CA ILE A 3 -21.58 5.73 30.91
C ILE A 3 -20.28 6.22 30.22
N PHE A 4 -19.66 5.28 29.49
CA PHE A 4 -18.57 5.41 28.51
C PHE A 4 -17.09 5.39 28.99
N SER A 5 -16.66 4.22 29.43
CA SER A 5 -15.27 3.78 29.19
C SER A 5 -15.15 3.33 27.72
N HIS A 6 -14.98 4.29 26.81
CA HIS A 6 -14.67 4.00 25.42
C HIS A 6 -13.23 3.53 25.32
N GLN A 7 -13.10 2.21 25.30
CA GLN A 7 -12.04 1.40 24.68
C GLN A 7 -11.07 2.23 23.82
N ASN A 8 -9.82 2.31 24.27
CA ASN A 8 -8.64 2.65 23.45
C ASN A 8 -8.43 1.56 22.39
N LEU A 9 -9.35 1.44 21.44
CA LEU A 9 -9.12 0.73 20.20
C LEU A 9 -8.27 1.66 19.35
N THR A 10 -6.95 1.45 19.41
CA THR A 10 -6.03 1.95 18.38
C THR A 10 -6.69 1.75 17.02
N PRO A 11 -6.76 2.76 16.14
CA PRO A 11 -7.35 2.54 14.84
C PRO A 11 -6.51 1.46 14.18
N VAL A 12 -7.12 0.29 13.98
CA VAL A 12 -6.62 -0.69 13.02
C VAL A 12 -6.54 0.11 11.75
N SER A 13 -5.35 0.60 11.44
CA SER A 13 -5.11 1.38 10.26
C SER A 13 -5.44 0.40 9.16
N PHE A 14 -6.63 0.54 8.55
CA PHE A 14 -6.93 -0.10 7.28
C PHE A 14 -5.92 0.49 6.31
N ARG A 15 -4.71 -0.08 6.31
CA ARG A 15 -3.60 0.35 5.47
C ARG A 15 -4.02 -0.04 4.07
N ARG A 16 -4.71 0.89 3.43
CA ARG A 16 -5.17 0.75 2.06
C ARG A 16 -3.94 0.48 1.21
N TYR A 17 -3.96 -0.64 0.50
CA TYR A 17 -2.95 -0.95 -0.48
C TYR A 17 -3.01 0.09 -1.60
N LEU A 18 -1.82 0.52 -2.03
CA LEU A 18 -1.65 1.45 -3.13
C LEU A 18 -1.70 0.69 -4.45
N ASN A 19 -2.55 1.13 -5.36
CA ASN A 19 -2.55 0.63 -6.74
C ASN A 19 -1.38 1.23 -7.54
N LYS A 20 -1.14 0.74 -8.77
CA LYS A 20 -0.03 1.21 -9.61
C LYS A 20 0.00 2.73 -9.81
N ASN A 21 -1.15 3.37 -9.99
CA ASN A 21 -1.24 4.80 -10.22
C ASN A 21 -0.87 5.60 -8.96
N GLU A 22 -1.38 5.15 -7.81
CA GLU A 22 -1.05 5.74 -6.50
C GLU A 22 0.45 5.61 -6.20
N VAL A 23 1.05 4.45 -6.47
CA VAL A 23 2.51 4.23 -6.33
C VAL A 23 3.31 5.14 -7.26
N CYS A 24 2.91 5.23 -8.54
CA CYS A 24 3.57 6.10 -9.51
C CYS A 24 3.50 7.58 -9.11
N HIS A 25 2.33 8.02 -8.63
CA HIS A 25 2.13 9.38 -8.15
C HIS A 25 3.01 9.67 -6.92
N PHE A 26 3.04 8.75 -5.96
CA PHE A 26 3.85 8.90 -4.74
C PHE A 26 5.36 8.97 -5.04
N LEU A 27 5.85 8.08 -5.91
CA LEU A 27 7.26 8.01 -6.30
C LEU A 27 7.65 9.02 -7.38
N ARG A 28 6.68 9.76 -7.95
CA ARG A 28 6.86 10.69 -9.09
C ARG A 28 7.54 10.02 -10.29
N ILE A 29 7.14 8.79 -10.61
CA ILE A 29 7.63 8.02 -11.75
C ILE A 29 6.50 7.64 -12.70
N SER A 30 6.86 7.26 -13.92
CA SER A 30 5.90 6.72 -14.88
C SER A 30 5.55 5.24 -14.61
N ILE A 31 4.38 4.79 -15.07
CA ILE A 31 3.99 3.36 -15.00
C ILE A 31 5.00 2.45 -15.72
N PRO A 32 5.51 2.80 -16.93
CA PRO A 32 6.59 2.05 -17.56
C PRO A 32 7.83 1.92 -16.68
N THR A 33 8.24 3.00 -16.00
CA THR A 33 9.36 3.00 -15.06
C THR A 33 9.10 2.03 -13.90
N LEU A 34 7.92 2.10 -13.28
CA LEU A 34 7.53 1.18 -12.20
C LEU A 34 7.55 -0.28 -12.67
N ASN A 35 6.99 -0.58 -13.84
CA ASN A 35 7.00 -1.93 -14.39
C ASN A 35 8.42 -2.42 -14.75
N ARG A 36 9.33 -1.51 -15.15
CA ARG A 36 10.74 -1.83 -15.39
C ARG A 36 11.44 -2.17 -14.08
N TRP A 37 11.22 -1.39 -13.02
CA TRP A 37 11.79 -1.66 -11.70
C TRP A 37 11.33 -2.99 -11.12
N ILE A 38 10.03 -3.30 -11.25
CA ILE A 38 9.50 -4.62 -10.85
C ILE A 38 10.17 -5.75 -11.62
N ARG A 39 10.37 -5.58 -12.94
CA ARG A 39 11.03 -6.59 -13.79
C ARG A 39 12.51 -6.78 -13.44
N ASN A 40 13.19 -5.71 -13.06
CA ASN A 40 14.60 -5.72 -12.69
C ASN A 40 14.85 -6.10 -11.23
N CYS A 41 13.79 -6.39 -10.45
CA CYS A 41 13.85 -6.57 -9.00
C CYS A 41 14.32 -5.34 -8.21
N ASP A 42 14.32 -4.15 -8.82
CA ASP A 42 14.61 -2.86 -8.17
C ASP A 42 13.42 -2.36 -7.32
N PHE A 43 12.23 -2.92 -7.51
CA PHE A 43 11.03 -2.61 -6.73
C PHE A 43 10.22 -3.89 -6.51
N PRO A 44 9.62 -4.11 -5.32
CA PRO A 44 8.90 -5.34 -5.05
C PRO A 44 7.66 -5.49 -5.96
N PRO A 45 7.28 -6.72 -6.32
CA PRO A 45 6.05 -6.97 -7.06
C PRO A 45 4.81 -6.63 -6.19
N PRO A 46 3.64 -6.35 -6.81
CA PRO A 46 2.43 -6.08 -6.04
C PRO A 46 1.98 -7.33 -5.28
N GLN A 47 1.47 -7.11 -4.08
CA GLN A 47 0.91 -8.17 -3.26
C GLN A 47 -0.38 -8.72 -3.88
N LYS A 48 -0.51 -10.04 -3.84
CA LYS A 48 -1.68 -10.79 -4.28
C LYS A 48 -2.34 -11.44 -3.08
N VAL A 49 -3.67 -11.36 -3.00
CA VAL A 49 -4.48 -12.08 -2.02
C VAL A 49 -5.39 -13.02 -2.80
N GLY A 50 -5.08 -14.32 -2.73
CA GLY A 50 -5.67 -15.32 -3.61
C GLY A 50 -5.39 -15.00 -5.08
N GLN A 51 -6.44 -14.87 -5.89
CA GLN A 51 -6.37 -14.54 -7.30
C GLN A 51 -6.34 -13.02 -7.59
N ARG A 52 -6.54 -12.17 -6.59
CA ARG A 52 -6.65 -10.71 -6.78
C ARG A 52 -5.34 -10.00 -6.48
N ILE A 53 -4.92 -9.14 -7.41
CA ILE A 53 -3.82 -8.19 -7.16
C ILE A 53 -4.37 -7.06 -6.29
N VAL A 54 -3.80 -6.89 -5.10
CA VAL A 54 -4.26 -5.90 -4.12
C VAL A 54 -3.42 -4.62 -4.19
N GLY A 55 -2.15 -4.72 -4.58
CA GLY A 55 -1.25 -3.58 -4.75
C GLY A 55 -0.10 -3.61 -3.75
N TRP A 56 0.40 -2.45 -3.33
CA TRP A 56 1.52 -2.34 -2.40
C TRP A 56 1.07 -1.83 -1.04
N PRO A 57 1.51 -2.43 0.07
CA PRO A 57 1.32 -1.81 1.36
C PRO A 57 2.05 -0.46 1.39
N PRO A 58 1.47 0.57 2.01
CA PRO A 58 2.03 1.92 1.98
C PRO A 58 3.43 2.01 2.62
N GLU A 59 3.79 1.07 3.50
CA GLU A 59 5.11 1.02 4.13
C GLU A 59 6.24 0.68 3.16
N ILE A 60 5.96 -0.13 2.15
CA ILE A 60 6.95 -0.50 1.12
C ILE A 60 7.21 0.67 0.17
N VAL A 61 6.22 1.55 0.01
CA VAL A 61 6.27 2.68 -0.92
C VAL A 61 6.85 3.93 -0.23
N LYS A 62 6.82 3.96 1.11
CA LYS A 62 7.47 5.00 1.90
C LYS A 62 8.99 4.82 1.85
N ARG A 63 9.68 5.93 1.59
CA ARG A 63 11.14 6.04 1.60
C ARG A 63 11.67 6.13 3.03
#